data_AF-A0A8S1FAV7-F1
#
_entry.id   AF-A0A8S1FAV7-F1
#
_cell.length_a   1.000
_cell.length_b   1.000
_cell.length_c   1.000
_cell.angle_alpha   90.00
_cell.angle_beta   90.00
_cell.angle_gamma   90.00
#
_symmetry.space_group_name_H-M   'P 1'
#
loop_
_entity.id
_entity.type
_entity.pdbx_description
1 polymer ?
#
loop_
_entity_poly.entity_id
_entity_poly.type
_entity_poly.pdbx_seq_one_letter_code
_entity_poly.pdbx_strand_id
1 'polypeptide(L)'
;MSAKSKTAPIDLTPNKTPLTLEVVPHVGLKNEKLMFLLGMPLNQIITMCQQNAGLIGKIQLKYSKKDVFGCSVCLYLSSDGIKLYFDGPTQLLKLIEVDNLSRISLSYGNVIFSEPFAQTSLDKLNNVFGSTHPGAYDEKQKMYVQSWPGLSFCFPTDSNGTNDAIRLEPGFGPNMLSLKYDASCQPRLTKMSIYQGTDLSRPESVDIPFSCFCGQNRTRLIEAIWENGDLIGLHITFDTQTGSLIDGDLEVYSVEKKIYFGDPVSVVQTALGAPSKVYYKSEDKMKIHRGSTKETLIGLPHFFFNYFSMGLVSAHLMLLVA
;
A
#
# COMPACT_ATOMS: atom_id res chain seq x y z
N MET A 1 -5.22 -50.41 -17.92
CA MET A 1 -4.97 -49.57 -16.73
C MET A 1 -4.89 -48.12 -17.18
N SER A 2 -5.92 -47.34 -16.89
CA SER A 2 -6.11 -45.98 -17.42
C SER A 2 -5.44 -44.93 -16.52
N ALA A 3 -4.60 -44.08 -17.11
CA ALA A 3 -3.90 -43.00 -16.43
C ALA A 3 -4.89 -41.87 -16.10
N LYS A 4 -5.08 -41.59 -14.80
CA LYS A 4 -5.89 -40.47 -14.32
C LYS A 4 -5.18 -39.15 -14.67
N SER A 5 -5.71 -38.44 -15.65
CA SER A 5 -5.51 -37.01 -15.87
C SER A 5 -5.83 -36.25 -14.57
N LYS A 6 -4.85 -35.54 -14.01
CA LYS A 6 -5.08 -34.56 -12.94
C LYS A 6 -5.56 -33.27 -13.61
N THR A 7 -6.87 -33.14 -13.76
CA THR A 7 -7.52 -31.86 -14.04
C THR A 7 -7.21 -30.89 -12.90
N ALA A 8 -6.62 -29.74 -13.24
CA ALA A 8 -6.48 -28.62 -12.32
C ALA A 8 -7.85 -28.18 -11.80
N PRO A 9 -7.97 -27.72 -10.53
CA PRO A 9 -9.24 -27.25 -10.02
C PRO A 9 -9.68 -26.01 -10.80
N ILE A 10 -10.86 -26.11 -11.42
CA ILE A 10 -11.55 -24.97 -12.04
C ILE A 10 -12.03 -24.10 -10.89
N ASP A 11 -11.42 -22.93 -10.74
CA ASP A 11 -11.84 -21.92 -9.77
C ASP A 11 -13.16 -21.29 -10.25
N LEU A 12 -14.28 -21.79 -9.73
CA LEU A 12 -15.65 -21.35 -10.04
C LEU A 12 -16.00 -20.04 -9.31
N THR A 13 -15.09 -19.07 -9.27
CA THR A 13 -15.49 -17.71 -8.91
C THR A 13 -16.28 -17.13 -10.09
N PRO A 14 -17.49 -16.57 -9.86
CA PRO A 14 -18.28 -15.97 -10.94
C PRO A 14 -17.43 -14.91 -11.63
N ASN A 15 -17.53 -14.80 -12.96
CA ASN A 15 -16.83 -13.85 -13.84
C ASN A 15 -16.80 -12.44 -13.25
N LYS A 16 -15.88 -12.21 -12.33
CA LYS A 16 -15.59 -10.90 -11.79
C LYS A 16 -14.81 -10.22 -12.90
N THR A 17 -15.33 -9.10 -13.38
CA THR A 17 -14.61 -8.28 -14.34
C THR A 17 -13.21 -8.01 -13.76
N PRO A 18 -12.16 -8.24 -14.55
CA PRO A 18 -10.80 -8.04 -14.08
C PRO A 18 -10.63 -6.63 -13.53
N LEU A 19 -9.96 -6.52 -12.39
CA LEU A 19 -9.63 -5.22 -11.82
C LEU A 19 -8.78 -4.44 -12.83
N THR A 20 -9.16 -3.20 -13.11
CA THR A 20 -8.43 -2.32 -14.05
C THR A 20 -7.83 -1.17 -13.26
N LEU A 21 -6.51 -1.00 -13.35
CA LEU A 21 -5.76 0.04 -12.64
C LEU A 21 -4.77 0.74 -13.57
N GLU A 22 -4.64 2.04 -13.40
CA GLU A 22 -3.57 2.84 -13.97
C GLU A 22 -2.30 2.68 -13.11
N VAL A 23 -1.18 2.45 -13.78
CA VAL A 23 0.16 2.46 -13.21
C VAL A 23 0.71 3.86 -13.26
N VAL A 24 1.12 4.38 -12.10
CA VAL A 24 1.79 5.68 -11.99
C VAL A 24 3.15 5.44 -11.32
N PRO A 25 4.27 5.49 -12.05
CA PRO A 25 5.61 5.35 -11.49
C PRO A 25 5.83 6.31 -10.32
N HIS A 26 6.62 5.89 -9.31
CA HIS A 26 6.82 6.59 -8.03
C HIS A 26 5.57 6.77 -7.15
N VAL A 27 4.37 6.55 -7.67
CA VAL A 27 3.13 6.89 -6.97
C VAL A 27 2.34 5.65 -6.60
N GLY A 28 2.02 4.75 -7.52
CA GLY A 28 1.31 3.51 -7.23
C GLY A 28 0.30 3.07 -8.28
N LEU A 29 -0.78 2.41 -7.83
CA LEU A 29 -1.87 1.90 -8.68
C LEU A 29 -3.17 2.62 -8.34
N LYS A 30 -3.90 3.10 -9.34
CA LYS A 30 -5.17 3.81 -9.10
C LYS A 30 -6.24 3.60 -10.16
N ASN A 31 -7.49 3.76 -9.77
CA ASN A 31 -8.63 4.03 -10.65
C ASN A 31 -9.63 4.91 -9.89
N GLU A 32 -10.81 5.13 -10.44
CA GLU A 32 -11.85 5.99 -9.82
C GLU A 32 -12.29 5.54 -8.42
N LYS A 33 -12.14 4.26 -8.06
CA LYS A 33 -12.67 3.68 -6.81
C LYS A 33 -11.59 3.20 -5.84
N LEU A 34 -10.39 2.88 -6.35
CA LEU A 34 -9.31 2.26 -5.62
C LEU A 34 -8.01 3.01 -5.87
N MET A 35 -7.30 3.32 -4.80
CA MET A 35 -5.98 3.93 -4.85
C MET A 35 -5.05 3.19 -3.90
N PHE A 36 -3.97 2.62 -4.43
CA PHE A 36 -2.87 2.05 -3.68
C PHE A 36 -1.65 2.94 -3.96
N LEU A 37 -1.47 3.98 -3.16
CA LEU A 37 -0.37 4.93 -3.32
C LEU A 37 0.76 4.57 -2.35
N LEU A 38 1.99 4.70 -2.79
CA LEU A 38 3.15 4.65 -1.92
C LEU A 38 2.99 5.70 -0.81
N GLY A 39 3.41 5.34 0.40
CA GLY A 39 3.19 6.13 1.60
C GLY A 39 1.80 5.98 2.23
N MET A 40 0.83 5.31 1.57
CA MET A 40 -0.48 5.08 2.20
C MET A 40 -0.35 4.20 3.45
N PRO A 41 -0.92 4.64 4.59
CA PRO A 41 -1.01 3.83 5.80
C PRO A 41 -1.80 2.52 5.60
N LEU A 42 -1.31 1.42 6.16
CA LEU A 42 -1.96 0.09 6.11
C LEU A 42 -3.44 0.12 6.49
N ASN A 43 -3.79 0.86 7.53
CA ASN A 43 -5.17 0.98 8.01
C ASN A 43 -6.12 1.58 6.98
N GLN A 44 -5.66 2.56 6.19
CA GLN A 44 -6.47 3.20 5.17
C GLN A 44 -6.69 2.26 3.99
N ILE A 45 -5.65 1.54 3.59
CA ILE A 45 -5.78 0.52 2.54
C ILE A 45 -6.74 -0.59 2.98
N ILE A 46 -6.67 -1.07 4.22
CA ILE A 46 -7.61 -2.07 4.74
C ILE A 46 -9.04 -1.51 4.72
N THR A 47 -9.24 -0.27 5.18
CA THR A 47 -10.55 0.39 5.20
C THR A 47 -11.11 0.55 3.78
N MET A 48 -10.29 1.01 2.84
CA MET A 48 -10.67 1.14 1.43
C MET A 48 -11.04 -0.23 0.83
N CYS A 49 -10.26 -1.27 1.10
CA CYS A 49 -10.57 -2.63 0.64
C CYS A 49 -11.90 -3.14 1.22
N GLN A 50 -12.19 -2.85 2.49
CA GLN A 50 -13.46 -3.21 3.12
C GLN A 50 -14.65 -2.46 2.50
N GLN A 51 -14.50 -1.15 2.23
CA GLN A 51 -15.53 -0.33 1.57
C GLN A 51 -15.78 -0.79 0.13
N ASN A 52 -14.77 -1.37 -0.51
CA ASN A 52 -14.82 -1.86 -1.88
C ASN A 52 -14.80 -3.40 -1.96
N ALA A 53 -15.38 -4.09 -0.98
CA ALA A 53 -15.37 -5.56 -0.92
C ALA A 53 -16.04 -6.26 -2.13
N GLY A 54 -16.86 -5.55 -2.90
CA GLY A 54 -17.38 -6.07 -4.18
C GLY A 54 -16.34 -6.08 -5.32
N LEU A 55 -15.34 -5.19 -5.24
CA LEU A 55 -14.26 -5.05 -6.23
C LEU A 55 -12.97 -5.72 -5.80
N ILE A 56 -12.74 -5.87 -4.50
CA ILE A 56 -11.56 -6.54 -3.96
C ILE A 56 -11.94 -7.97 -3.60
N GLY A 57 -11.20 -8.94 -4.15
CA GLY A 57 -11.46 -10.35 -3.87
C GLY A 57 -10.83 -10.80 -2.55
N LYS A 58 -10.16 -11.96 -2.58
CA LYS A 58 -9.55 -12.56 -1.39
C LYS A 58 -8.29 -11.81 -0.96
N ILE A 59 -8.31 -11.29 0.26
CA ILE A 59 -7.20 -10.59 0.92
C ILE A 59 -6.50 -11.51 1.91
N GLN A 60 -5.16 -11.51 1.93
CA GLN A 60 -4.34 -12.23 2.90
C GLN A 60 -3.35 -11.27 3.55
N LEU A 61 -3.31 -11.22 4.88
CA LEU A 61 -2.31 -10.45 5.62
C LEU A 61 -1.19 -11.38 6.09
N LYS A 62 0.05 -11.07 5.74
CA LYS A 62 1.25 -11.82 6.11
C LYS A 62 2.18 -10.90 6.90
N TYR A 63 2.62 -11.35 8.07
CA TYR A 63 3.57 -10.64 8.91
C TYR A 63 4.42 -11.63 9.72
N SER A 64 5.60 -11.22 10.13
CA SER A 64 6.46 -12.03 11.00
C SER A 64 6.06 -11.79 12.46
N LYS A 65 5.73 -12.87 13.19
CA LYS A 65 5.50 -12.80 14.64
C LYS A 65 6.81 -12.70 15.44
N LYS A 66 7.93 -13.13 14.85
CA LYS A 66 9.25 -13.15 15.50
C LYS A 66 9.97 -11.81 15.39
N ASP A 67 9.74 -11.12 14.27
CA ASP A 67 10.39 -9.86 13.95
C ASP A 67 9.35 -8.94 13.29
N VAL A 68 8.53 -8.31 14.13
CA VAL A 68 7.40 -7.47 13.68
C VAL A 68 7.89 -6.16 13.04
N PHE A 69 9.11 -5.73 13.34
CA PHE A 69 9.67 -4.43 12.92
C PHE A 69 10.71 -4.55 11.81
N GLY A 70 11.60 -5.53 11.87
CA GLY A 70 12.61 -5.74 10.83
C GLY A 70 12.03 -6.35 9.54
N CYS A 71 10.87 -7.00 9.62
CA CYS A 71 10.19 -7.57 8.47
C CYS A 71 9.03 -6.69 7.98
N SER A 72 8.88 -6.60 6.65
CA SER A 72 7.75 -5.90 6.04
C SER A 72 6.44 -6.67 6.26
N VAL A 73 5.35 -5.94 6.48
CA VAL A 73 3.99 -6.50 6.49
C VAL A 73 3.51 -6.59 5.04
N CYS A 74 2.91 -7.69 4.63
CA CYS A 74 2.42 -7.88 3.26
C CYS A 74 0.91 -8.10 3.24
N LEU A 75 0.18 -7.24 2.53
CA LEU A 75 -1.23 -7.43 2.20
C LEU A 75 -1.33 -7.96 0.77
N TYR A 76 -1.82 -9.17 0.59
CA TYR A 76 -1.90 -9.83 -0.71
C TYR A 76 -3.36 -9.93 -1.19
N LEU A 77 -3.67 -9.21 -2.27
CA LEU A 77 -4.93 -9.26 -3.01
C LEU A 77 -4.86 -10.41 -4.02
N SER A 78 -5.01 -11.63 -3.51
CA SER A 78 -4.73 -12.87 -4.26
C SER A 78 -5.61 -13.11 -5.49
N SER A 79 -6.81 -12.52 -5.52
CA SER A 79 -7.68 -12.57 -6.69
C SER A 79 -7.14 -11.74 -7.86
N ASP A 80 -6.39 -10.69 -7.58
CA ASP A 80 -5.94 -9.69 -8.55
C ASP A 80 -4.41 -9.75 -8.77
N GLY A 81 -3.68 -10.56 -7.99
CA GLY A 81 -2.23 -10.74 -8.12
C GLY A 81 -1.41 -9.56 -7.61
N ILE A 82 -1.94 -8.77 -6.67
CA ILE A 82 -1.28 -7.57 -6.13
C ILE A 82 -0.81 -7.83 -4.70
N LYS A 83 0.49 -7.64 -4.44
CA LYS A 83 1.08 -7.60 -3.10
C LYS A 83 1.45 -6.17 -2.75
N LEU A 84 1.02 -5.76 -1.57
CA LEU A 84 1.32 -4.46 -0.99
C LEU A 84 2.24 -4.69 0.20
N TYR A 85 3.45 -4.17 0.14
CA TYR A 85 4.47 -4.31 1.16
C TYR A 85 4.57 -3.02 1.97
N PHE A 86 4.28 -3.15 3.25
CA PHE A 86 4.32 -2.07 4.22
C PHE A 86 5.60 -2.17 5.01
N ASP A 87 6.19 -1.00 5.27
CA ASP A 87 7.29 -0.89 6.19
C ASP A 87 6.89 -1.35 7.61
N GLY A 88 7.79 -2.02 8.32
CA GLY A 88 7.47 -2.63 9.61
C GLY A 88 7.13 -1.59 10.69
N PRO A 89 8.04 -0.64 10.98
CA PRO A 89 7.82 0.40 11.98
C PRO A 89 6.73 1.40 11.58
N THR A 90 6.84 1.98 10.38
CA THR A 90 5.95 3.09 9.96
C THR A 90 4.58 2.60 9.44
N GLN A 91 4.49 1.33 9.03
CA GLN A 91 3.30 0.74 8.39
C GLN A 91 2.82 1.51 7.15
N LEU A 92 3.72 2.24 6.50
CA LEU A 92 3.46 2.90 5.23
C LEU A 92 3.75 1.97 4.07
N LEU A 93 2.91 2.01 3.03
CA LEU A 93 3.09 1.23 1.81
C LEU A 93 4.37 1.67 1.09
N LYS A 94 5.39 0.82 1.04
CA LYS A 94 6.70 1.14 0.44
C LYS A 94 6.96 0.47 -0.91
N LEU A 95 6.26 -0.62 -1.20
CA LEU A 95 6.42 -1.38 -2.43
C LEU A 95 5.11 -2.03 -2.84
N ILE A 96 4.77 -1.91 -4.12
CA ILE A 96 3.66 -2.62 -4.75
C ILE A 96 4.25 -3.60 -5.75
N GLU A 97 3.93 -4.88 -5.62
CA GLU A 97 4.31 -5.92 -6.58
C GLU A 97 3.04 -6.50 -7.22
N VAL A 98 3.03 -6.60 -8.55
CA VAL A 98 2.05 -7.40 -9.28
C VAL A 98 2.75 -8.65 -9.77
N ASP A 99 2.40 -9.80 -9.21
CA ASP A 99 3.05 -11.10 -9.48
C ASP A 99 2.23 -12.00 -10.40
N ASN A 100 1.00 -11.61 -10.72
CA ASN A 100 0.16 -12.32 -11.67
C ASN A 100 -0.62 -11.36 -12.56
N LEU A 101 0.03 -10.91 -13.64
CA LEU A 101 -0.55 -10.00 -14.61
C LEU A 101 -1.69 -10.63 -15.42
N SER A 102 -1.88 -11.95 -15.39
CA SER A 102 -2.99 -12.60 -16.10
C SER A 102 -4.36 -12.38 -15.46
N ARG A 103 -4.43 -11.76 -14.27
CA ARG A 103 -5.66 -11.56 -13.48
C ARG A 103 -6.13 -10.11 -13.43
N ILE A 104 -5.36 -9.19 -14.00
CA ILE A 104 -5.53 -7.75 -13.85
C ILE A 104 -5.31 -7.04 -15.19
N SER A 105 -6.01 -5.94 -15.42
CA SER A 105 -5.75 -5.04 -16.53
C SER A 105 -4.99 -3.81 -16.05
N LEU A 106 -3.90 -3.46 -16.73
CA LEU A 106 -3.01 -2.36 -16.37
C LEU A 106 -2.83 -1.40 -17.55
N SER A 107 -2.99 -0.11 -17.27
CA SER A 107 -2.70 0.97 -18.20
C SER A 107 -1.57 1.86 -17.71
N TYR A 108 -0.92 2.55 -18.64
CA TYR A 108 -0.01 3.66 -18.36
C TYR A 108 -0.50 4.87 -19.16
N GLY A 109 -0.94 5.92 -18.45
CA GLY A 109 -1.78 6.96 -19.04
C GLY A 109 -3.01 6.33 -19.73
N ASN A 110 -3.22 6.67 -21.00
CA ASN A 110 -4.36 6.16 -21.79
C ASN A 110 -4.07 4.85 -22.54
N VAL A 111 -2.91 4.22 -22.33
CA VAL A 111 -2.50 3.03 -23.08
C VAL A 111 -2.55 1.78 -22.21
N ILE A 112 -3.37 0.81 -22.59
CA ILE A 112 -3.45 -0.48 -21.93
C ILE A 112 -2.28 -1.36 -22.38
N PHE A 113 -1.38 -1.68 -21.45
CA PHE A 113 -0.19 -2.48 -21.76
C PHE A 113 -0.31 -3.94 -21.29
N SER A 114 -1.14 -4.22 -20.29
CA SER A 114 -1.38 -5.57 -19.79
C SER A 114 -2.87 -5.84 -19.63
N GLU A 115 -3.33 -7.00 -20.10
CA GLU A 115 -4.71 -7.45 -19.93
C GLU A 115 -4.72 -8.96 -19.62
N PRO A 116 -5.75 -9.45 -18.93
CA PRO A 116 -5.94 -10.88 -18.75
C PRO A 116 -5.93 -11.61 -20.09
N PHE A 117 -5.28 -12.77 -20.11
CA PHE A 117 -5.10 -13.60 -21.32
C PHE A 117 -4.24 -12.99 -22.44
N ALA A 118 -3.85 -11.71 -22.34
CA ALA A 118 -2.94 -11.03 -23.27
C ALA A 118 -1.61 -10.70 -22.57
N GLN A 119 -0.72 -11.69 -22.51
CA GLN A 119 0.57 -11.53 -21.83
C GLN A 119 1.42 -10.44 -22.49
N THR A 120 1.90 -9.51 -21.68
CA THR A 120 2.71 -8.38 -22.13
C THR A 120 4.13 -8.84 -22.49
N SER A 121 4.60 -8.50 -23.69
CA SER A 121 5.98 -8.71 -24.12
C SER A 121 6.89 -7.52 -23.79
N LEU A 122 8.20 -7.74 -23.77
CA LEU A 122 9.19 -6.67 -23.58
C LEU A 122 9.07 -5.57 -24.66
N ASP A 123 8.87 -5.94 -25.92
CA ASP A 123 8.70 -4.98 -27.02
C ASP A 123 7.48 -4.07 -26.79
N LYS A 124 6.37 -4.65 -26.33
CA LYS A 124 5.17 -3.87 -25.97
C LYS A 124 5.47 -2.87 -24.85
N LEU A 125 6.23 -3.27 -23.83
CA LEU A 125 6.63 -2.35 -22.76
C LEU A 125 7.56 -1.25 -23.25
N ASN A 126 8.56 -1.56 -24.06
CA ASN A 126 9.47 -0.57 -24.63
C ASN A 126 8.73 0.47 -25.48
N ASN A 127 7.69 0.05 -26.22
CA ASN A 127 6.85 0.98 -26.97
C ASN A 127 6.01 1.90 -26.07
N VAL A 128 5.60 1.43 -24.88
CA VAL A 128 4.74 2.19 -23.95
C VAL A 128 5.54 3.10 -23.02
N PHE A 129 6.63 2.60 -22.45
CA PHE A 129 7.44 3.29 -21.44
C PHE A 129 8.73 3.90 -22.01
N GLY A 130 9.00 3.69 -23.29
CA GLY A 130 10.27 4.01 -23.93
C GLY A 130 11.34 2.96 -23.64
N SER A 131 12.23 2.71 -24.59
CA SER A 131 13.31 1.74 -24.41
C SER A 131 14.29 2.22 -23.33
N THR A 132 14.43 1.45 -22.27
CA THR A 132 15.55 1.57 -21.34
C THR A 132 16.55 0.47 -21.69
N HIS A 133 17.75 0.84 -22.09
CA HIS A 133 18.83 -0.12 -22.30
C HIS A 133 20.08 0.37 -21.61
N PRO A 134 20.86 -0.54 -21.00
CA PRO A 134 20.60 -1.97 -20.74
C PRO A 134 19.86 -2.27 -19.42
N GLY A 135 19.41 -3.51 -19.20
CA GLY A 135 18.77 -3.96 -17.94
C GLY A 135 19.72 -4.72 -17.03
N ALA A 136 19.22 -5.13 -15.86
CA ALA A 136 19.97 -5.89 -14.84
C ALA A 136 19.53 -7.36 -14.80
N TYR A 137 20.38 -8.24 -14.28
CA TYR A 137 20.03 -9.65 -14.07
C TYR A 137 20.03 -9.99 -12.59
N ASP A 138 18.89 -10.52 -12.12
CA ASP A 138 18.78 -11.11 -10.79
C ASP A 138 19.08 -12.61 -10.88
N GLU A 139 20.31 -12.96 -10.49
CA GLU A 139 20.77 -14.35 -10.50
C GLU A 139 19.99 -15.24 -9.52
N LYS A 140 19.49 -14.69 -8.41
CA LYS A 140 18.77 -15.46 -7.38
C LYS A 140 17.39 -15.87 -7.87
N GLN A 141 16.72 -14.97 -8.58
CA GLN A 141 15.39 -15.24 -9.14
C GLN A 141 15.46 -15.80 -10.56
N LYS A 142 16.63 -15.79 -11.20
CA LYS A 142 16.82 -16.11 -12.64
C LYS A 142 15.97 -15.23 -13.55
N MET A 143 15.90 -13.94 -13.21
CA MET A 143 15.05 -12.96 -13.88
C MET A 143 15.89 -11.84 -14.47
N TYR A 144 15.56 -11.44 -15.69
CA TYR A 144 16.00 -10.18 -16.27
C TYR A 144 15.08 -9.06 -15.77
N VAL A 145 15.66 -7.96 -15.31
CA VAL A 145 14.94 -6.82 -14.72
C VAL A 145 15.19 -5.59 -15.57
N GLN A 146 14.10 -5.04 -16.10
CA GLN A 146 14.10 -3.78 -16.83
C GLN A 146 13.51 -2.70 -15.90
N SER A 147 14.25 -1.62 -15.68
CA SER A 147 13.89 -0.59 -14.69
C SER A 147 13.78 0.81 -15.31
N TRP A 148 12.79 1.54 -14.82
CA TRP A 148 12.60 2.98 -14.97
C TRP A 148 12.56 3.59 -13.56
N PRO A 149 12.72 4.91 -13.42
CA PRO A 149 12.47 5.56 -12.14
C PRO A 149 11.09 5.17 -11.58
N GLY A 150 11.09 4.61 -10.38
CA GLY A 150 9.90 4.19 -9.64
C GLY A 150 9.12 2.99 -10.20
N LEU A 151 9.68 2.26 -11.17
CA LEU A 151 9.02 1.12 -11.81
C LEU A 151 10.03 0.08 -12.30
N SER A 152 9.75 -1.20 -12.10
CA SER A 152 10.55 -2.27 -12.71
C SER A 152 9.70 -3.43 -13.20
N PHE A 153 10.15 -4.08 -14.27
CA PHE A 153 9.52 -5.24 -14.87
C PHE A 153 10.48 -6.41 -14.91
N CYS A 154 10.03 -7.60 -14.52
CA CYS A 154 10.84 -8.81 -14.54
C CYS A 154 10.36 -9.82 -15.58
N PHE A 155 11.33 -10.37 -16.29
CA PHE A 155 11.15 -11.37 -17.34
C PHE A 155 11.95 -12.63 -16.98
N PRO A 156 11.36 -13.82 -17.11
CA PRO A 156 12.07 -15.06 -16.85
C PRO A 156 13.17 -15.27 -17.88
N THR A 157 14.30 -15.78 -17.42
CA THR A 157 15.38 -16.24 -18.30
C THR A 157 15.42 -17.76 -18.28
N ASP A 158 15.57 -18.40 -19.45
CA ASP A 158 15.71 -19.85 -19.55
C ASP A 158 17.15 -20.25 -19.14
N SER A 159 17.44 -20.20 -17.84
CA SER A 159 18.78 -20.55 -17.32
C SER A 159 19.09 -22.06 -17.37
N ASN A 160 18.16 -22.90 -17.83
CA ASN A 160 18.30 -24.36 -17.84
C ASN A 160 18.61 -24.96 -19.23
N GLY A 161 19.00 -24.14 -20.22
CA GLY A 161 19.67 -24.63 -21.44
C GLY A 161 18.84 -25.52 -22.37
N THR A 162 17.51 -25.59 -22.20
CA THR A 162 16.65 -26.39 -23.09
C THR A 162 16.08 -25.61 -24.26
N ASN A 163 16.06 -24.27 -24.21
CA ASN A 163 15.67 -23.43 -25.33
C ASN A 163 16.69 -22.30 -25.53
N ASP A 164 17.36 -22.29 -26.69
CA ASP A 164 18.30 -21.25 -27.11
C ASP A 164 17.66 -19.88 -27.41
N ALA A 165 16.37 -19.73 -27.10
CA ALA A 165 15.53 -18.68 -27.66
C ALA A 165 15.53 -17.36 -26.87
N ILE A 166 16.00 -17.36 -25.62
CA ILE A 166 16.16 -16.14 -24.81
C ILE A 166 17.54 -16.20 -24.15
N ARG A 167 18.49 -15.42 -24.66
CA ARG A 167 19.88 -15.37 -24.19
C ARG A 167 20.21 -14.01 -23.58
N LEU A 168 21.04 -14.00 -22.55
CA LEU A 168 21.62 -12.79 -21.98
C LEU A 168 22.90 -12.46 -22.74
N GLU A 169 22.98 -11.24 -23.30
CA GLU A 169 24.21 -10.72 -23.92
C GLU A 169 24.76 -9.54 -23.10
N PRO A 170 26.09 -9.32 -23.10
CA PRO A 170 26.70 -8.15 -22.47
C PRO A 170 26.10 -6.86 -23.02
N GLY A 171 25.61 -6.00 -22.13
CA GLY A 171 25.15 -4.64 -22.46
C GLY A 171 26.29 -3.62 -22.43
N PHE A 172 25.94 -2.34 -22.62
CA PHE A 172 26.90 -1.23 -22.60
C PHE A 172 27.31 -0.81 -21.18
N GLY A 173 27.99 -1.69 -20.43
CA GLY A 173 28.64 -1.37 -19.15
C GLY A 173 28.74 -2.56 -18.18
N PRO A 174 29.47 -2.40 -17.06
CA PRO A 174 29.71 -3.49 -16.11
C PRO A 174 28.39 -3.97 -15.48
N ASN A 175 28.17 -5.29 -15.50
CA ASN A 175 26.99 -5.99 -14.99
C ASN A 175 25.65 -5.67 -15.67
N MET A 176 25.67 -4.93 -16.78
CA MET A 176 24.46 -4.67 -17.54
C MET A 176 24.30 -5.69 -18.65
N LEU A 177 23.08 -6.17 -18.83
CA LEU A 177 22.76 -7.25 -19.78
C LEU A 177 21.62 -6.81 -20.68
N SER A 178 21.53 -7.44 -21.84
CA SER A 178 20.39 -7.30 -22.75
C SER A 178 19.83 -8.68 -23.06
N LEU A 179 18.52 -8.75 -23.23
CA LEU A 179 17.88 -9.97 -23.71
C LEU A 179 17.92 -10.01 -25.24
N LYS A 180 18.42 -11.12 -25.77
CA LYS A 180 18.30 -11.46 -27.18
C LYS A 180 17.34 -12.61 -27.33
N TYR A 181 16.35 -12.41 -28.18
CA TYR A 181 15.31 -13.39 -28.45
C TYR A 181 14.82 -13.30 -29.88
N ASP A 182 14.36 -14.45 -30.39
CA ASP A 182 13.67 -14.50 -31.67
C ASP A 182 12.25 -13.94 -31.53
N ALA A 183 11.68 -13.47 -32.64
CA ALA A 183 10.31 -12.92 -32.66
C ALA A 183 9.25 -13.93 -32.16
N SER A 184 9.48 -15.23 -32.34
CA SER A 184 8.59 -16.29 -31.84
C SER A 184 8.73 -16.55 -30.33
N CYS A 185 9.75 -16.02 -29.68
CA CYS A 185 10.14 -16.33 -28.30
C CYS A 185 10.28 -15.07 -27.45
N GLN A 186 9.43 -14.06 -27.71
CA GLN A 186 9.44 -12.84 -26.93
C GLN A 186 9.25 -13.12 -25.42
N PRO A 187 10.11 -12.57 -24.56
CA PRO A 187 10.01 -12.75 -23.12
C PRO A 187 8.71 -12.13 -22.62
N ARG A 188 8.05 -12.85 -21.71
CA ARG A 188 6.75 -12.47 -21.19
C ARG A 188 6.87 -11.91 -19.78
N LEU A 189 6.15 -10.81 -19.54
CA LEU A 189 6.15 -10.13 -18.26
C LEU A 189 5.55 -11.02 -17.17
N THR A 190 6.26 -11.19 -16.08
CA THR A 190 5.83 -12.04 -14.95
C THR A 190 5.68 -11.28 -13.65
N LYS A 191 6.42 -10.18 -13.50
CA LYS A 191 6.36 -9.34 -12.31
C LYS A 191 6.53 -7.88 -12.66
N MET A 192 5.74 -7.03 -12.02
CA MET A 192 5.92 -5.57 -12.02
C MET A 192 6.07 -5.10 -10.57
N SER A 193 6.96 -4.14 -10.34
CA SER A 193 7.14 -3.51 -9.03
C SER A 193 7.08 -1.99 -9.16
N ILE A 194 6.38 -1.32 -8.24
CA ILE A 194 6.31 0.14 -8.11
C ILE A 194 6.87 0.51 -6.74
N TYR A 195 7.80 1.45 -6.72
CA TYR A 195 8.56 1.86 -5.54
C TYR A 195 9.00 3.32 -5.66
N GLN A 196 9.48 3.90 -4.56
CA GLN A 196 10.03 5.25 -4.54
C GLN A 196 11.54 5.20 -4.82
N GLY A 197 12.04 6.14 -5.63
CA GLY A 197 13.43 6.21 -6.08
C GLY A 197 13.74 5.45 -7.38
N THR A 198 15.02 5.31 -7.70
CA THR A 198 15.49 4.73 -8.98
C THR A 198 15.93 3.28 -8.91
N ASP A 199 16.13 2.73 -7.71
CA ASP A 199 16.67 1.38 -7.50
C ASP A 199 15.76 0.56 -6.56
N LEU A 200 15.15 -0.51 -7.09
CA LEU A 200 14.29 -1.41 -6.33
C LEU A 200 15.03 -2.08 -5.15
N SER A 201 16.35 -2.28 -5.26
CA SER A 201 17.13 -2.93 -4.20
C SER A 201 17.30 -2.03 -2.97
N ARG A 202 17.17 -0.72 -3.17
CA ARG A 202 17.27 0.32 -2.14
C ARG A 202 16.19 1.39 -2.36
N PRO A 203 14.90 1.06 -2.13
CA PRO A 203 13.83 2.02 -2.27
C PRO A 203 14.06 3.20 -1.33
N GLU A 204 13.76 4.40 -1.82
CA GLU A 204 13.77 5.62 -1.01
C GLU A 204 12.60 5.60 0.00
N SER A 205 12.71 6.43 1.03
CA SER A 205 11.64 6.61 2.02
C SER A 205 10.40 7.22 1.39
N VAL A 206 9.23 6.83 1.90
CA VAL A 206 7.93 7.34 1.46
C VAL A 206 7.31 8.19 2.56
N ASP A 207 6.68 9.30 2.17
CA ASP A 207 5.89 10.14 3.06
C ASP A 207 4.39 9.88 2.84
N ILE A 208 3.56 10.21 3.84
CA ILE A 208 2.11 10.07 3.75
C ILE A 208 1.56 11.03 2.68
N PRO A 209 0.83 10.55 1.65
CA PRO A 209 0.24 11.43 0.65
C PRO A 209 -0.75 12.44 1.26
N PHE A 210 -0.83 13.66 0.71
CA PHE A 210 -1.74 14.70 1.20
C PHE A 210 -3.21 14.24 1.26
N SER A 211 -3.64 13.41 0.29
CA SER A 211 -4.98 12.83 0.24
C SER A 211 -5.30 11.90 1.42
N CYS A 212 -4.28 11.43 2.15
CA CYS A 212 -4.43 10.47 3.23
C CYS A 212 -4.71 11.12 4.59
N PHE A 213 -4.45 12.41 4.78
CA PHE A 213 -4.68 13.08 6.07
C PHE A 213 -6.18 13.19 6.39
N CYS A 214 -7.02 13.53 5.40
CA CYS A 214 -8.48 13.63 5.54
C CYS A 214 -8.92 14.49 6.76
N GLY A 215 -8.17 15.55 7.07
CA GLY A 215 -8.43 16.41 8.23
C GLY A 215 -8.17 15.76 9.60
N GLN A 216 -7.45 14.63 9.64
CA GLN A 216 -7.05 13.96 10.88
C GLN A 216 -5.56 14.13 11.15
N ASN A 217 -5.22 14.13 12.44
CA ASN A 217 -3.83 14.05 12.88
C ASN A 217 -3.25 12.67 12.55
N ARG A 218 -2.05 12.67 11.96
CA ARG A 218 -1.29 11.45 11.67
C ARG A 218 -0.04 11.42 12.51
N THR A 219 0.13 10.33 13.25
CA THR A 219 1.29 10.14 14.12
C THR A 219 2.53 9.98 13.26
N ARG A 220 3.51 10.85 13.49
CA ARG A 220 4.84 10.79 12.87
C ARG A 220 5.83 10.07 13.78
N LEU A 221 5.80 10.42 15.07
CA LEU A 221 6.71 9.88 16.07
C LEU A 221 6.03 9.84 17.44
N ILE A 222 6.35 8.82 18.23
CA ILE A 222 6.02 8.76 19.65
C ILE A 222 7.32 8.50 20.40
N GLU A 223 7.57 9.31 21.41
CA GLU A 223 8.70 9.20 22.32
C GLU A 223 8.17 9.10 23.76
N ALA A 224 8.94 8.43 24.61
CA ALA A 224 8.52 8.17 25.98
C ALA A 224 9.09 9.26 26.87
N ILE A 225 8.25 9.75 27.77
CA ILE A 225 8.65 10.71 28.77
C ILE A 225 8.97 9.94 30.03
N TRP A 226 10.25 9.93 30.39
CA TRP A 226 10.77 9.27 31.57
C TRP A 226 11.15 10.30 32.63
N GLU A 227 10.80 10.02 33.88
CA GLU A 227 11.23 10.80 35.03
C GLU A 227 11.63 9.85 36.16
N ASN A 228 12.84 10.00 36.69
CA ASN A 228 13.40 9.13 37.74
C ASN A 228 13.39 7.61 37.42
N GLY A 229 13.41 7.25 36.14
CA GLY A 229 13.34 5.86 35.68
C GLY A 229 11.90 5.33 35.51
N ASP A 230 10.89 6.11 35.85
CA ASP A 230 9.48 5.78 35.64
C ASP A 230 8.95 6.41 34.35
N LEU A 231 8.16 5.64 33.60
CA LEU A 231 7.45 6.13 32.42
C LEU A 231 6.26 6.97 32.88
N ILE A 232 6.33 8.29 32.69
CA ILE A 232 5.30 9.23 33.17
C ILE A 232 4.38 9.73 32.06
N GLY A 233 4.74 9.53 30.79
CA GLY A 233 3.92 10.00 29.67
C GLY A 233 4.49 9.71 28.28
N LEU A 234 3.83 10.28 27.29
CA LEU A 234 4.11 10.15 25.86
C LEU A 234 4.26 11.53 25.23
N HIS A 235 5.34 11.74 24.47
CA HIS A 235 5.53 12.88 23.58
C HIS A 235 5.24 12.42 22.16
N ILE A 236 4.18 12.97 21.58
CA ILE A 236 3.67 12.57 20.27
C ILE A 236 3.87 13.73 19.30
N THR A 237 4.51 13.45 18.17
CA THR A 237 4.57 14.36 17.03
C THR A 237 3.52 13.94 16.01
N PHE A 238 2.59 14.83 15.71
CA PHE A 238 1.57 14.65 14.69
C PHE A 238 1.87 15.50 13.47
N ASP A 239 1.63 14.97 12.28
CA ASP A 239 1.45 15.76 11.06
C ASP A 239 -0.04 16.01 10.86
N THR A 240 -0.42 17.26 10.63
CA THR A 240 -1.82 17.70 10.53
C THR A 240 -2.03 18.68 9.39
N GLN A 241 -3.18 18.59 8.72
CA GLN A 241 -3.59 19.54 7.70
C GLN A 241 -4.32 20.72 8.35
N THR A 242 -3.86 21.93 8.03
CA THR A 242 -4.55 23.16 8.44
C THR A 242 -5.40 23.70 7.29
N GLY A 243 -6.28 24.66 7.57
CA GLY A 243 -7.15 25.27 6.55
C GLY A 243 -6.42 26.13 5.50
N SER A 244 -5.11 26.29 5.61
CA SER A 244 -4.28 27.01 4.63
C SER A 244 -4.07 26.13 3.40
N LEU A 245 -4.26 26.70 2.21
CA LEU A 245 -4.04 26.02 0.93
C LEU A 245 -2.70 26.48 0.32
N ILE A 246 -1.88 25.52 -0.10
CA ILE A 246 -0.69 25.72 -0.92
C ILE A 246 -0.86 24.86 -2.17
N ASP A 247 -0.84 25.50 -3.35
CA ASP A 247 -1.00 24.84 -4.65
C ASP A 247 -2.25 23.94 -4.77
N GLY A 248 -3.34 24.34 -4.11
CA GLY A 248 -4.61 23.62 -4.11
C GLY A 248 -4.72 22.49 -3.09
N ASP A 249 -3.63 22.16 -2.37
CA ASP A 249 -3.62 21.18 -1.29
C ASP A 249 -3.54 21.86 0.08
N LEU A 250 -4.11 21.20 1.10
CA LEU A 250 -4.02 21.69 2.48
C LEU A 250 -2.60 21.53 3.00
N GLU A 251 -2.05 22.61 3.52
CA GLU A 251 -0.71 22.63 4.08
C GLU A 251 -0.61 21.75 5.32
N VAL A 252 0.45 20.93 5.36
CA VAL A 252 0.74 19.99 6.45
C VAL A 252 1.77 20.60 7.39
N TYR A 253 1.44 20.62 8.67
CA TYR A 253 2.33 21.09 9.74
C TYR A 253 2.55 19.98 10.76
N SER A 254 3.76 19.94 11.34
CA SER A 254 4.04 19.09 12.48
C SER A 254 3.68 19.81 13.79
N VAL A 255 2.93 19.11 14.65
CA VAL A 255 2.51 19.59 15.96
C VAL A 255 2.91 18.58 17.01
N GLU A 256 3.62 19.06 18.03
CA GLU A 256 4.03 18.25 19.17
C GLU A 256 3.02 18.35 20.31
N LYS A 257 2.73 17.20 20.93
CA LYS A 257 1.80 17.06 22.05
C LYS A 257 2.38 16.14 23.11
N LYS A 258 2.24 16.51 24.37
CA LYS A 258 2.63 15.68 25.51
C LYS A 258 1.38 15.24 26.25
N ILE A 259 1.31 13.95 26.57
CA ILE A 259 0.21 13.34 27.31
C ILE A 259 0.83 12.57 28.48
N TYR A 260 0.45 12.93 29.71
CA TYR A 260 0.96 12.29 30.92
C TYR A 260 -0.04 11.26 31.46
N PHE A 261 0.47 10.21 32.08
CA PHE A 261 -0.38 9.24 32.76
C PHE A 261 -1.05 9.89 33.98
N GLY A 262 -2.38 9.80 34.02
CA GLY A 262 -3.20 10.50 35.02
C GLY A 262 -3.83 11.80 34.52
N ASP A 263 -3.50 12.27 33.31
CA ASP A 263 -4.14 13.44 32.72
C ASP A 263 -5.68 13.27 32.63
N PRO A 264 -6.45 14.34 32.86
CA PRO A 264 -7.90 14.29 32.70
C PRO A 264 -8.25 14.09 31.22
N VAL A 265 -9.37 13.41 30.98
CA VAL A 265 -9.82 13.03 29.62
C VAL A 265 -9.90 14.23 28.67
N SER A 266 -10.28 15.41 29.16
CA SER A 266 -10.35 16.64 28.36
C SER A 266 -8.98 17.10 27.83
N VAL A 267 -7.91 16.92 28.61
CA VAL A 267 -6.52 17.23 28.20
C VAL A 267 -6.07 16.25 27.12
N VAL A 268 -6.30 14.95 27.34
CA VAL A 268 -5.98 13.90 26.37
C VAL A 268 -6.72 14.14 25.05
N GLN A 269 -8.02 14.43 25.10
CA GLN A 269 -8.82 14.72 23.91
C GLN A 269 -8.33 15.96 23.15
N THR A 270 -7.98 17.02 23.87
CA THR A 270 -7.44 18.25 23.26
C THR A 270 -6.07 17.99 22.62
N ALA A 271 -5.24 17.14 23.23
CA ALA A 271 -3.95 16.75 22.67
C ALA A 271 -4.11 15.90 21.39
N LEU A 272 -5.04 14.95 21.37
CA LEU A 272 -5.27 14.06 20.23
C LEU A 272 -5.93 14.76 19.04
N GLY A 273 -6.72 15.82 19.28
CA GLY A 273 -7.40 16.60 18.25
C GLY A 273 -8.82 16.10 17.97
N ALA A 274 -9.26 16.19 16.71
CA ALA A 274 -10.63 15.85 16.34
C ALA A 274 -10.92 14.34 16.53
N PRO A 275 -12.06 13.97 17.14
CA PRO A 275 -12.44 12.57 17.28
C PRO A 275 -12.79 11.95 15.93
N SER A 276 -12.57 10.65 15.78
CA SER A 276 -12.92 9.92 14.57
C SER A 276 -14.44 9.84 14.36
N LYS A 277 -15.21 9.73 15.46
CA LYS A 277 -16.68 9.78 15.45
C LYS A 277 -17.21 10.41 16.73
N VAL A 278 -18.34 11.11 16.61
CA VAL A 278 -19.10 11.67 17.74
C VAL A 278 -20.42 10.95 17.83
N TYR A 279 -20.72 10.38 18.99
CA TYR A 279 -21.96 9.70 19.30
C TYR A 279 -22.76 10.50 20.31
N TYR A 280 -24.07 10.57 20.11
CA TYR A 280 -24.99 11.16 21.08
C TYR A 280 -25.83 10.04 21.66
N LYS A 281 -26.14 10.11 22.96
CA LYS A 281 -27.11 9.19 23.55
C LYS A 281 -28.45 9.44 22.87
N SER A 282 -28.95 8.45 22.13
CA SER A 282 -30.35 8.44 21.71
C SER A 282 -31.21 8.33 22.96
N GLU A 283 -32.18 9.22 23.14
CA GLU A 283 -33.16 9.04 24.21
C GLU A 283 -33.91 7.71 24.03
N ASP A 284 -34.32 7.15 25.16
CA ASP A 284 -35.11 5.92 25.24
C ASP A 284 -36.38 6.06 24.37
N LYS A 285 -36.67 5.05 23.54
CA LYS A 285 -37.76 5.05 22.53
C LYS A 285 -39.17 4.99 23.11
N MET A 286 -39.34 5.41 24.36
CA MET A 286 -40.58 5.42 25.14
C MET A 286 -41.02 6.83 25.55
N LYS A 287 -40.64 7.89 24.81
CA LYS A 287 -41.16 9.27 25.02
C LYS A 287 -42.14 9.68 23.92
N ILE A 288 -43.21 8.92 23.77
CA ILE A 288 -44.35 9.23 22.89
C ILE A 288 -45.27 10.35 23.43
N HIS A 289 -44.91 10.97 24.56
CA HIS A 289 -45.73 11.96 25.27
C HIS A 289 -45.05 13.32 25.49
N ARG A 290 -44.10 13.73 24.64
CA ARG A 290 -43.60 15.11 24.63
C ARG A 290 -43.91 15.77 23.28
N GLY A 291 -44.73 16.81 23.35
CA GLY A 291 -45.25 17.55 22.20
C GLY A 291 -44.15 18.10 21.30
N SER A 292 -44.51 18.19 20.02
CA SER A 292 -43.77 18.66 18.85
C SER A 292 -42.88 19.89 19.07
N THR A 293 -41.70 19.66 19.62
CA THR A 293 -40.58 20.62 19.62
C THR A 293 -39.36 19.81 19.23
N LYS A 294 -38.71 20.15 18.11
CA LYS A 294 -37.51 19.45 17.60
C LYS A 294 -36.53 19.25 18.75
N GLU A 295 -36.23 18.00 19.07
CA GLU A 295 -35.34 17.61 20.15
C GLU A 295 -33.97 18.27 19.94
N THR A 296 -33.69 19.26 20.79
CA THR A 296 -32.33 19.68 21.09
C THR A 296 -31.55 18.42 21.49
N LEU A 297 -30.32 18.26 21.02
CA LEU A 297 -29.41 17.17 21.42
C LEU A 297 -29.12 17.29 22.94
N ILE A 298 -30.00 16.76 23.79
CA ILE A 298 -29.91 16.88 25.25
C ILE A 298 -29.10 15.69 25.76
N GLY A 299 -27.77 15.81 25.70
CA GLY A 299 -26.85 14.83 26.27
C GLY A 299 -25.39 15.16 25.97
N LEU A 300 -24.49 14.87 26.92
CA LEU A 300 -23.05 14.98 26.69
C LEU A 300 -22.64 14.05 25.53
N PRO A 301 -21.91 14.55 24.52
CA PRO A 301 -21.43 13.72 23.43
C PRO A 301 -20.40 12.69 23.93
N HIS A 302 -20.41 11.51 23.32
CA HIS A 302 -19.39 10.50 23.47
C HIS A 302 -18.45 10.56 22.27
N PHE A 303 -17.15 10.72 22.56
CA PHE A 303 -16.13 10.82 21.53
C PHE A 303 -15.45 9.47 21.33
N PHE A 304 -15.34 9.05 20.07
CA PHE A 304 -14.62 7.85 19.67
C PHE A 304 -13.36 8.24 18.90
N PHE A 305 -12.21 7.86 19.44
CA PHE A 305 -10.91 8.01 18.81
C PHE A 305 -10.44 6.67 18.29
N ASN A 306 -10.19 6.58 16.98
CA ASN A 306 -9.57 5.41 16.38
C ASN A 306 -8.06 5.60 16.34
N TYR A 307 -7.39 5.18 17.41
CA TYR A 307 -5.93 5.27 17.56
C TYR A 307 -5.18 4.61 16.40
N PHE A 308 -5.69 3.48 15.90
CA PHE A 308 -5.13 2.81 14.72
C PHE A 308 -5.19 3.69 13.48
N SER A 309 -6.29 4.45 13.29
CA SER A 309 -6.40 5.38 12.16
C SER A 309 -5.53 6.62 12.28
N MET A 310 -5.27 7.05 13.49
CA MET A 310 -4.32 8.13 13.80
C MET A 310 -2.85 7.70 13.64
N GLY A 311 -2.56 6.42 13.40
CA GLY A 311 -1.19 5.90 13.34
C GLY A 311 -0.57 5.63 14.72
N LEU A 312 -1.34 5.71 15.80
CA LEU A 312 -0.92 5.31 17.15
C LEU A 312 -0.94 3.77 17.27
N VAL A 313 -0.07 3.13 16.49
CA VAL A 313 0.07 1.67 16.42
C VAL A 313 1.14 1.18 17.38
N SER A 314 1.04 -0.08 17.84
CA SER A 314 1.93 -0.64 18.86
C SER A 314 3.42 -0.56 18.51
N ALA A 315 3.77 -0.43 17.22
CA ALA A 315 5.15 -0.21 16.79
C ALA A 315 5.76 1.08 17.35
N HIS A 316 5.00 2.17 17.33
CA HIS A 316 5.44 3.46 17.88
C HIS A 316 5.52 3.43 19.41
N LEU A 317 4.70 2.59 20.06
CA LEU A 317 4.70 2.42 21.52
C LEU A 317 5.77 1.44 22.04
N MET A 318 6.22 0.48 21.23
CA MET A 318 7.27 -0.47 21.62
C MET A 318 8.68 0.09 21.42
N LEU A 319 8.87 1.07 20.52
CA LEU A 319 10.08 1.89 20.43
C LEU A 319 10.39 2.66 21.72
N LEU A 320 9.40 2.80 22.62
CA LEU A 320 9.55 3.41 23.93
C LEU A 320 10.24 2.50 24.95
N VAL A 321 10.24 1.18 24.71
CA VAL A 321 10.65 0.14 25.67
C VAL A 321 11.96 -0.53 25.26
N ALA A 322 12.47 -0.25 24.06
CA ALA A 322 13.74 -0.74 23.53
C ALA A 322 14.85 0.30 23.69
#